data_AF-A0A9D2C088-F1
#
_entry.id   AF-A0A9D2C088-F1
#
_cell.length_a   1.000
_cell.length_b   1.000
_cell.length_c   1.000
_cell.angle_alpha   90.00
_cell.angle_beta   90.00
_cell.angle_gamma   90.00
#
_symmetry.space_group_name_H-M   'P 1'
#
loop_
_entity.id
_entity.type
_entity.pdbx_description
1 polymer ?
#
loop_
_entity_poly.entity_id
_entity_poly.type
_entity_poly.pdbx_seq_one_letter_code
_entity_poly.pdbx_strand_id
1 'polypeptide(L)'
;MNKMGGHYEKIRIFMLSVLVCFLAIPASAMNETTNDIEKYAYMEFETAPQVLQPKMLEARSDIIFNTSWIADDLNAYVIDEEGNIVEELPHFSEVFPNDWDIPVFPVNKIERTVMPLDDEIMQFTYDEWLTYPSEEYVTPPFCTVSTLDFPGTSAEYHVRWIATNATYTVLPSDATYNLAYTDADTGRTLGSKIYIGKGAGLRVEFPYDSDYRVNIHASTFDQPGDWIIFVGFQMERP
;
A
#
# COMPACT_ATOMS: atom_id res chain seq x y z
N MET A 1 -18.19 69.81 43.67
CA MET A 1 -17.22 70.78 43.13
C MET A 1 -16.96 70.46 41.66
N ASN A 2 -17.25 71.43 40.81
CA ASN A 2 -16.96 71.51 39.36
C ASN A 2 -15.42 71.42 39.11
N LYS A 3 -14.92 70.65 38.13
CA LYS A 3 -14.85 70.85 36.66
C LYS A 3 -13.52 71.52 36.22
N MET A 4 -13.02 71.08 35.05
CA MET A 4 -11.90 71.59 34.25
C MET A 4 -10.53 70.95 34.57
N GLY A 5 -9.72 70.42 33.63
CA GLY A 5 -9.72 70.52 32.17
C GLY A 5 -8.32 70.94 31.69
N GLY A 6 -7.78 70.27 30.66
CA GLY A 6 -6.67 70.73 29.80
C GLY A 6 -5.33 70.00 30.01
N HIS A 7 -4.95 69.09 29.09
CA HIS A 7 -4.01 69.29 27.96
C HIS A 7 -2.54 69.32 28.43
N TYR A 8 -1.60 68.51 27.91
CA TYR A 8 -1.15 68.41 26.51
C TYR A 8 -0.53 67.03 26.18
N GLU A 9 -0.76 66.57 24.94
CA GLU A 9 0.20 65.94 24.00
C GLU A 9 1.15 64.83 24.50
N LYS A 10 1.33 63.65 23.86
CA LYS A 10 1.65 63.42 22.44
C LYS A 10 1.81 61.89 22.22
N ILE A 11 1.42 61.45 21.02
CA ILE A 11 1.93 60.28 20.27
C ILE A 11 1.41 58.88 20.65
N ARG A 12 0.48 58.44 19.80
CA ARG A 12 0.13 57.04 19.53
C ARG A 12 1.31 56.34 18.84
N ILE A 13 1.72 55.16 19.33
CA ILE A 13 2.20 54.08 18.46
C ILE A 13 1.44 52.82 18.87
N PHE A 14 0.46 52.49 18.02
CA PHE A 14 -0.34 51.28 18.08
C PHE A 14 0.43 50.24 17.26
N MET A 15 1.21 49.37 17.90
CA MET A 15 1.75 48.18 17.22
C MET A 15 0.73 47.05 17.38
N LEU A 16 -0.08 46.92 16.33
CA LEU A 16 -0.92 45.77 16.03
C LEU A 16 0.01 44.54 15.94
N SER A 17 0.03 43.70 16.98
CA SER A 17 0.59 42.36 16.86
C SER A 17 -0.38 41.55 16.00
N VAL A 18 -0.10 41.46 14.70
CA VAL A 18 -0.74 40.52 13.79
C VAL A 18 -0.30 39.12 14.21
N LEU A 19 -1.10 38.50 15.06
CA LEU A 19 -1.06 37.07 15.33
C LEU A 19 -1.47 36.37 14.04
N VAL A 20 -0.50 36.03 13.18
CA VAL A 20 -0.72 35.09 12.08
C VAL A 20 -0.87 33.73 12.73
N CYS A 21 -2.10 33.40 13.16
CA CYS A 21 -2.49 32.02 13.32
C CYS A 21 -2.39 31.39 11.92
N PHE A 22 -1.29 30.67 11.66
CA PHE A 22 -1.36 29.52 10.78
C PHE A 22 -2.38 28.59 11.43
N LEU A 23 -3.65 28.76 11.07
CA LEU A 23 -4.57 27.66 11.09
C LEU A 23 -3.95 26.67 10.11
N ALA A 24 -3.17 25.73 10.63
CA ALA A 24 -3.14 24.40 10.05
C ALA A 24 -4.62 24.04 9.95
N ILE A 25 -5.17 24.15 8.75
CA ILE A 25 -6.43 23.50 8.42
C ILE A 25 -6.05 22.03 8.57
N PRO A 26 -6.48 21.31 9.63
CA PRO A 26 -6.46 19.87 9.49
C PRO A 26 -7.26 19.62 8.21
N ALA A 27 -6.60 19.03 7.21
CA ALA A 27 -7.30 18.39 6.11
C ALA A 27 -8.29 17.46 6.80
N SER A 28 -9.49 17.97 6.96
CA SER A 28 -10.54 17.28 7.67
C SER A 28 -10.93 16.25 6.64
N ALA A 29 -10.52 14.99 6.87
CA ALA A 29 -11.01 13.83 6.16
C ALA A 29 -12.53 14.04 5.98
N MET A 30 -12.89 14.50 4.78
CA MET A 30 -14.26 14.73 4.43
C MET A 30 -14.79 13.32 4.29
N ASN A 31 -15.75 12.95 5.13
CA ASN A 31 -16.35 11.63 5.09
C ASN A 31 -17.13 11.52 3.76
N GLU A 32 -16.40 11.25 2.68
CA GLU A 32 -16.92 11.14 1.33
C GLU A 32 -17.76 9.88 1.28
N THR A 33 -18.98 10.01 0.79
CA THR A 33 -19.81 8.82 0.61
C THR A 33 -19.23 7.99 -0.53
N THR A 34 -19.45 6.67 -0.54
CA THR A 34 -19.02 5.81 -1.66
C THR A 34 -19.48 6.33 -3.03
N ASN A 35 -20.63 7.00 -3.08
CA ASN A 35 -21.16 7.66 -4.27
C ASN A 35 -20.28 8.83 -4.76
N ASP A 36 -19.71 9.60 -3.83
CA ASP A 36 -18.80 10.69 -4.16
C ASP A 36 -17.49 10.14 -4.72
N ILE A 37 -16.91 9.11 -4.10
CA ILE A 37 -15.66 8.45 -4.54
C ILE A 37 -15.80 7.96 -5.99
N GLU A 38 -16.82 7.15 -6.29
CA GLU A 38 -17.06 6.66 -7.65
C GLU A 38 -17.23 7.81 -8.64
N LYS A 39 -18.00 8.83 -8.28
CA LYS A 39 -18.20 10.00 -9.13
C LYS A 39 -16.88 10.70 -9.47
N TYR A 40 -15.97 10.89 -8.51
CA TYR A 40 -14.68 11.53 -8.78
C TYR A 40 -13.74 10.65 -9.58
N ALA A 41 -13.66 9.35 -9.26
CA ALA A 41 -12.72 8.44 -9.89
C ALA A 41 -12.95 8.28 -11.41
N TYR A 42 -14.22 8.22 -11.83
CA TYR A 42 -14.63 8.00 -13.21
C TYR A 42 -14.92 9.30 -14.01
N MET A 43 -14.58 10.48 -13.47
CA MET A 43 -14.59 11.70 -14.27
C MET A 43 -13.45 11.71 -15.31
N GLU A 44 -13.68 12.37 -16.44
CA GLU A 44 -12.71 12.50 -17.53
C GLU A 44 -11.53 13.38 -17.10
N PHE A 45 -10.38 12.76 -16.81
CA PHE A 45 -9.23 13.41 -16.18
C PHE A 45 -8.64 14.54 -17.03
N GLU A 46 -8.48 14.32 -18.33
CA GLU A 46 -7.86 15.26 -19.27
C GLU A 46 -8.64 16.57 -19.44
N THR A 47 -9.95 16.52 -19.19
CA THR A 47 -10.84 17.69 -19.33
C THR A 47 -11.22 18.32 -18.00
N ALA A 48 -10.85 17.67 -16.88
CA ALA A 48 -11.20 18.14 -15.56
C ALA A 48 -10.44 19.42 -15.18
N PRO A 49 -11.07 20.36 -14.45
CA PRO A 49 -10.38 21.48 -13.83
C PRO A 49 -9.21 20.99 -12.96
N GLN A 50 -8.04 21.63 -13.08
CA GLN A 50 -6.82 21.24 -12.36
C GLN A 50 -7.01 21.15 -10.82
N VAL A 51 -7.93 21.94 -10.26
CA VAL A 51 -8.28 21.91 -8.83
C VAL A 51 -8.96 20.60 -8.39
N LEU A 52 -9.60 19.88 -9.32
CA LEU A 52 -10.28 18.61 -9.03
C LEU A 52 -9.40 17.39 -9.29
N GLN A 53 -8.34 17.52 -10.10
CA GLN A 53 -7.47 16.39 -10.44
C GLN A 53 -6.88 15.64 -9.22
N PRO A 54 -6.39 16.31 -8.16
CA PRO A 54 -5.90 15.60 -6.97
C PRO A 54 -6.98 14.73 -6.33
N LYS A 55 -8.20 15.24 -6.24
CA LYS A 55 -9.35 14.52 -5.70
C LYS A 55 -9.78 13.33 -6.56
N MET A 56 -9.65 13.45 -7.88
CA MET A 56 -9.90 12.34 -8.79
C MET A 56 -8.86 11.23 -8.62
N LEU A 57 -7.58 11.58 -8.46
CA LEU A 57 -6.51 10.60 -8.23
C LEU A 57 -6.67 9.90 -6.86
N GLU A 58 -7.04 10.64 -5.83
CA GLU A 58 -7.37 10.10 -4.50
C GLU A 58 -8.52 9.10 -4.60
N ALA A 59 -9.62 9.48 -5.24
CA ALA A 59 -10.77 8.59 -5.44
C ALA A 59 -10.43 7.34 -6.28
N ARG A 60 -9.57 7.46 -7.29
CA ARG A 60 -9.06 6.32 -8.07
C ARG A 60 -8.24 5.38 -7.16
N SER A 61 -7.33 5.94 -6.37
CA SER A 61 -6.52 5.20 -5.39
C SER A 61 -7.42 4.40 -4.44
N ASP A 62 -8.45 5.01 -3.87
CA ASP A 62 -9.40 4.35 -2.98
C ASP A 62 -10.07 3.14 -3.62
N ILE A 63 -10.55 3.27 -4.86
CA ILE A 63 -11.17 2.17 -5.59
C ILE A 63 -10.14 1.06 -5.89
N ILE A 64 -8.93 1.44 -6.30
CA ILE A 64 -7.86 0.49 -6.64
C ILE A 64 -7.47 -0.35 -5.41
N PHE A 65 -7.33 0.24 -4.22
CA PHE A 65 -6.94 -0.50 -3.01
C PHE A 65 -8.09 -1.23 -2.31
N ASN A 66 -9.34 -0.94 -2.71
CA ASN A 66 -10.51 -1.71 -2.30
C ASN A 66 -10.93 -2.75 -3.36
N THR A 67 -10.07 -3.05 -4.32
CA THR A 67 -10.30 -4.04 -5.36
C THR A 67 -9.09 -4.97 -5.50
N SER A 68 -9.33 -6.25 -5.78
CA SER A 68 -8.24 -7.22 -5.98
C SER A 68 -7.80 -7.27 -7.44
N TRP A 69 -6.49 -7.25 -7.70
CA TRP A 69 -5.90 -7.25 -9.04
C TRP A 69 -4.40 -7.53 -8.98
N ILE A 70 -3.80 -7.89 -10.12
CA ILE A 70 -2.35 -8.02 -10.31
C ILE A 70 -1.91 -7.22 -11.54
N ALA A 71 -0.70 -6.67 -11.54
CA ALA A 71 -0.18 -5.92 -12.68
C ALA A 71 -0.12 -6.77 -13.95
N ASP A 72 -0.35 -6.15 -15.12
CA ASP A 72 -0.50 -6.87 -16.40
C ASP A 72 0.75 -7.68 -16.83
N ASP A 73 1.92 -7.36 -16.26
CA ASP A 73 3.20 -8.04 -16.50
C ASP A 73 3.46 -9.22 -15.55
N LEU A 74 2.54 -9.51 -14.62
CA LEU A 74 2.64 -10.54 -13.61
C LEU A 74 1.39 -11.43 -13.58
N ASN A 75 1.48 -12.57 -12.91
CA ASN A 75 0.33 -13.42 -12.61
C ASN A 75 0.24 -13.67 -11.10
N ALA A 76 -0.97 -13.76 -10.58
CA ALA A 76 -1.18 -14.08 -9.17
C ALA A 76 -2.38 -14.98 -8.94
N TYR A 77 -2.27 -15.80 -7.89
CA TYR A 77 -3.20 -16.86 -7.58
C TYR A 77 -3.50 -16.86 -6.09
N VAL A 78 -4.78 -16.95 -5.72
CA VAL A 78 -5.16 -17.29 -4.35
C VAL A 78 -4.89 -18.77 -4.14
N ILE A 79 -4.24 -19.09 -3.03
CA ILE A 79 -3.97 -20.46 -2.61
C ILE A 79 -4.74 -20.79 -1.33
N ASP A 80 -5.22 -22.04 -1.21
CA ASP A 80 -5.83 -22.55 0.02
C ASP A 80 -4.78 -22.91 1.10
N GLU A 81 -5.22 -23.43 2.25
CA GLU A 81 -4.34 -23.80 3.37
C GLU A 81 -3.36 -24.93 2.99
N GLU A 82 -3.73 -25.77 2.03
CA GLU A 82 -2.92 -26.85 1.48
C GLU A 82 -1.98 -26.38 0.34
N GLY A 83 -2.09 -25.13 -0.09
CA GLY A 83 -1.28 -24.53 -1.15
C GLY A 83 -1.79 -24.80 -2.57
N ASN A 84 -3.01 -25.31 -2.74
CA ASN A 84 -3.64 -25.46 -4.05
C ASN A 84 -4.13 -24.11 -4.56
N ILE A 85 -3.98 -23.87 -5.86
CA ILE A 85 -4.56 -22.68 -6.53
C ILE A 85 -6.08 -22.82 -6.58
N VAL A 86 -6.80 -21.83 -6.07
CA VAL A 86 -8.27 -21.81 -6.04
C VAL A 86 -8.88 -20.64 -6.84
N GLU A 87 -8.11 -19.59 -7.12
CA GLU A 87 -8.54 -18.41 -7.86
C GLU A 87 -7.33 -17.79 -8.57
N GLU A 88 -7.51 -17.29 -9.79
CA GLU A 88 -6.56 -16.42 -10.49
C GLU A 88 -7.03 -14.98 -10.37
N LEU A 89 -6.12 -14.08 -10.01
CA LEU A 89 -6.45 -12.65 -9.91
C LEU A 89 -6.54 -12.03 -11.30
N PRO A 90 -7.50 -11.13 -11.54
CA PRO A 90 -7.58 -10.40 -12.80
C PRO A 90 -6.42 -9.41 -12.93
N HIS A 91 -6.03 -9.12 -14.17
CA HIS A 91 -5.04 -8.10 -14.47
C HIS A 91 -5.60 -6.69 -14.24
N PHE A 92 -4.73 -5.71 -13.94
CA PHE A 92 -5.12 -4.32 -13.68
C PHE A 92 -6.01 -3.75 -14.79
N SER A 93 -5.60 -3.95 -16.05
CA SER A 93 -6.33 -3.48 -17.24
C SER A 93 -7.67 -4.19 -17.50
N GLU A 94 -7.94 -5.32 -16.85
CA GLU A 94 -9.24 -6.01 -16.92
C GLU A 94 -10.25 -5.43 -15.94
N VAL A 95 -9.77 -4.79 -14.86
CA VAL A 95 -10.60 -4.29 -13.76
C VAL A 95 -10.82 -2.78 -13.86
N PHE A 96 -9.80 -2.03 -14.28
CA PHE A 96 -9.84 -0.58 -14.32
C PHE A 96 -9.82 -0.02 -15.75
N PRO A 97 -10.34 1.19 -15.96
CA PRO A 97 -10.22 1.87 -17.25
C PRO A 97 -8.77 2.01 -17.73
N ASN A 98 -8.56 1.93 -19.05
CA ASN A 98 -7.22 2.00 -19.67
C ASN A 98 -6.47 3.32 -19.46
N ASP A 99 -7.16 4.40 -19.06
CA ASP A 99 -6.58 5.70 -18.72
C ASP A 99 -6.18 5.82 -17.24
N TRP A 100 -6.34 4.75 -16.46
CA TRP A 100 -5.90 4.71 -15.07
C TRP A 100 -4.47 4.20 -14.99
N ASP A 101 -3.66 4.88 -14.20
CA ASP A 101 -2.30 4.47 -13.92
C ASP A 101 -2.24 3.58 -12.68
N ILE A 102 -1.32 2.62 -12.70
CA ILE A 102 -0.95 1.85 -11.52
C ILE A 102 -0.38 2.81 -10.46
N PRO A 103 -0.83 2.75 -9.20
CA PRO A 103 -0.30 3.60 -8.15
C PRO A 103 1.20 3.40 -7.92
N VAL A 104 1.89 4.50 -7.60
CA VAL A 104 3.32 4.52 -7.26
C VAL A 104 3.49 5.23 -5.92
N PHE A 105 4.06 4.52 -4.95
CA PHE A 105 4.29 5.05 -3.60
C PHE A 105 5.73 5.53 -3.41
N PRO A 106 5.97 6.40 -2.42
CA PRO A 106 7.31 6.69 -1.96
C PRO A 106 8.06 5.40 -1.60
N VAL A 107 9.26 5.27 -2.15
CA VAL A 107 10.14 4.13 -1.90
C VAL A 107 10.57 4.12 -0.43
N ASN A 108 9.97 3.21 0.34
CA ASN A 108 10.41 2.88 1.70
C ASN A 108 11.31 1.66 1.63
N LYS A 109 12.62 1.88 1.56
CA LYS A 109 13.60 0.79 1.62
C LYS A 109 13.66 0.27 3.04
N ILE A 110 13.23 -0.98 3.25
CA ILE A 110 13.58 -1.72 4.47
C ILE A 110 14.93 -2.42 4.25
N GLU A 111 15.78 -2.42 5.27
CA GLU A 111 17.11 -3.04 5.18
C GLU A 111 17.06 -4.57 5.25
N ARG A 112 15.90 -5.15 5.60
CA ARG A 112 15.72 -6.60 5.76
C ARG A 112 15.48 -7.25 4.41
N THR A 113 16.57 -7.47 3.68
CA THR A 113 16.59 -8.33 2.49
C THR A 113 16.81 -9.76 2.94
N VAL A 114 15.94 -10.66 2.51
CA VAL A 114 16.12 -12.09 2.74
C VAL A 114 17.17 -12.61 1.76
N MET A 115 18.32 -13.07 2.26
CA MET A 115 19.31 -13.79 1.47
C MET A 115 19.05 -15.30 1.59
N PRO A 116 18.83 -16.01 0.48
CA PRO A 116 18.61 -17.44 0.51
C PRO A 116 19.88 -18.24 0.86
N LEU A 117 19.71 -19.30 1.65
CA LEU A 117 20.69 -20.38 1.81
C LEU A 117 20.32 -21.51 0.83
N ASP A 118 21.14 -22.55 0.71
CA ASP A 118 21.16 -23.59 -0.35
C ASP A 118 19.86 -24.40 -0.63
N ASP A 119 18.70 -24.03 -0.09
CA ASP A 119 17.42 -24.70 -0.33
C ASP A 119 16.66 -24.09 -1.53
N GLU A 120 16.06 -24.92 -2.38
CA GLU A 120 15.25 -24.48 -3.54
C GLU A 120 13.93 -23.79 -3.15
N ILE A 121 13.45 -24.06 -1.94
CA ILE A 121 12.27 -23.43 -1.35
C ILE A 121 12.65 -22.91 0.02
N MET A 122 12.46 -21.61 0.23
CA MET A 122 12.71 -20.94 1.51
C MET A 122 11.39 -20.48 2.10
N GLN A 123 11.25 -20.55 3.43
CA GLN A 123 10.08 -20.06 4.15
C GLN A 123 10.50 -19.28 5.40
N PHE A 124 9.88 -18.13 5.61
CA PHE A 124 10.10 -17.24 6.75
C PHE A 124 8.80 -17.00 7.49
N THR A 125 8.89 -16.87 8.81
CA THR A 125 7.75 -16.56 9.68
C THR A 125 7.94 -15.20 10.32
N TYR A 126 6.88 -14.41 10.33
CA TYR A 126 6.81 -13.06 10.89
C TYR A 126 5.63 -12.98 11.85
N ASP A 127 5.81 -12.20 12.92
CA ASP A 127 4.77 -11.84 13.87
C ASP A 127 4.45 -10.35 13.64
N GLU A 128 3.28 -10.07 13.09
CA GLU A 128 2.91 -8.74 12.62
C GLU A 128 1.57 -8.32 13.23
N TRP A 129 1.55 -7.09 13.76
CA TRP A 129 0.31 -6.44 14.20
C TRP A 129 -0.37 -5.79 12.98
N LEU A 130 -1.40 -6.45 12.44
CA LEU A 130 -2.14 -5.90 11.31
C LEU A 130 -3.05 -4.75 11.76
N THR A 131 -3.07 -3.71 10.95
CA THR A 131 -3.88 -2.50 11.16
C THR A 131 -4.78 -2.26 9.96
N TYR A 132 -5.72 -1.33 10.12
CA TYR A 132 -6.48 -0.80 8.99
C TYR A 132 -5.52 -0.13 7.99
N PRO A 133 -5.70 -0.35 6.67
CA PRO A 133 -4.94 0.40 5.68
C PRO A 133 -5.25 1.89 5.80
N SER A 134 -4.25 2.73 5.56
CA SER A 134 -4.43 4.19 5.54
C SER A 134 -4.76 4.68 4.13
N GLU A 135 -5.52 5.77 4.03
CA GLU A 135 -5.86 6.44 2.75
C GLU A 135 -4.61 6.89 1.98
N GLU A 136 -3.49 7.15 2.66
CA GLU A 136 -2.26 7.67 2.05
C GLU A 136 -1.18 6.61 1.74
N TYR A 137 -1.27 5.41 2.33
CA TYR A 137 -0.20 4.40 2.24
C TYR A 137 -0.72 2.97 2.29
N VAL A 138 -0.12 2.13 1.45
CA VAL A 138 0.06 0.71 1.78
C VAL A 138 0.82 0.65 3.11
N THR A 139 0.36 -0.15 4.08
CA THR A 139 1.03 -0.31 5.40
C THR A 139 2.54 -0.53 5.22
N PRO A 140 3.42 -0.12 6.15
CA PRO A 140 4.86 -0.34 5.99
C PRO A 140 5.18 -1.79 5.63
N PRO A 141 6.12 -2.05 4.70
CA PRO A 141 6.46 -3.41 4.33
C PRO A 141 7.16 -4.10 5.51
N PHE A 142 6.81 -5.36 5.75
CA PHE A 142 7.43 -6.18 6.80
C PHE A 142 8.54 -7.09 6.25
N CYS A 143 8.57 -7.32 4.93
CA CYS A 143 9.53 -8.18 4.24
C CYS A 143 9.87 -7.64 2.84
N THR A 144 11.13 -7.79 2.42
CA THR A 144 11.57 -7.58 1.04
C THR A 144 12.29 -8.80 0.49
N VAL A 145 11.93 -9.20 -0.74
CA VAL A 145 12.54 -10.32 -1.47
C VAL A 145 13.04 -9.82 -2.83
N SER A 146 14.31 -10.03 -3.15
CA SER A 146 14.83 -9.79 -4.51
C SER A 146 14.49 -10.97 -5.42
N THR A 147 13.94 -10.72 -6.61
CA THR A 147 13.64 -11.79 -7.58
C THR A 147 14.85 -12.23 -8.38
N LEU A 148 15.91 -11.41 -8.41
CA LEU A 148 17.21 -11.73 -8.98
C LEU A 148 18.29 -11.23 -8.00
N ASP A 149 19.33 -12.03 -7.78
CA ASP A 149 20.55 -11.56 -7.11
C ASP A 149 21.79 -12.26 -7.66
N PHE A 150 22.95 -11.62 -7.48
CA PHE A 150 24.27 -12.05 -7.94
C PHE A 150 24.36 -12.47 -9.42
N PRO A 151 23.80 -11.69 -10.37
CA PRO A 151 23.77 -12.07 -11.79
C PRO A 151 25.17 -12.27 -12.37
N GLY A 152 25.35 -13.33 -13.15
CA GLY A 152 26.61 -13.73 -13.77
C GLY A 152 27.62 -14.39 -12.84
N THR A 153 27.21 -14.80 -11.63
CA THR A 153 28.08 -15.47 -10.64
C THR A 153 27.59 -16.88 -10.32
N SER A 154 28.41 -17.68 -9.64
CA SER A 154 27.99 -19.02 -9.18
C SER A 154 26.92 -19.00 -8.07
N ALA A 155 26.58 -17.81 -7.54
CA ALA A 155 25.55 -17.60 -6.53
C ALA A 155 24.27 -17.00 -7.12
N GLU A 156 24.18 -16.85 -8.45
CA GLU A 156 23.01 -16.33 -9.14
C GLU A 156 21.77 -17.17 -8.82
N TYR A 157 20.68 -16.48 -8.51
CA TYR A 157 19.36 -17.11 -8.34
C TYR A 157 18.26 -16.23 -8.90
N HIS A 158 17.18 -16.89 -9.35
CA HIS A 158 15.96 -16.29 -9.84
C HIS A 158 14.78 -16.80 -9.02
N VAL A 159 13.89 -15.92 -8.58
CA VAL A 159 12.66 -16.30 -7.88
C VAL A 159 11.56 -16.55 -8.91
N ARG A 160 10.97 -17.74 -8.91
CA ARG A 160 9.82 -18.05 -9.75
C ARG A 160 8.51 -17.49 -9.20
N TRP A 161 8.34 -17.63 -7.89
CA TRP A 161 7.14 -17.19 -7.21
C TRP A 161 7.42 -16.86 -5.75
N ILE A 162 6.60 -15.95 -5.23
CA ILE A 162 6.49 -15.63 -3.81
C ILE A 162 5.07 -15.99 -3.37
N ALA A 163 4.93 -16.79 -2.32
CA ALA A 163 3.64 -17.10 -1.71
C ALA A 163 3.63 -16.55 -0.28
N THR A 164 2.58 -15.81 0.05
CA THR A 164 2.37 -15.27 1.40
C THR A 164 1.03 -15.73 1.92
N ASN A 165 1.00 -16.33 3.10
CA ASN A 165 -0.21 -16.70 3.82
C ASN A 165 -0.12 -16.30 5.29
N ALA A 166 -1.26 -16.10 5.94
CA ALA A 166 -1.28 -15.63 7.33
C ALA A 166 -2.34 -16.35 8.17
N THR A 167 -2.04 -16.53 9.45
CA THR A 167 -2.99 -17.07 10.43
C THR A 167 -3.18 -16.08 11.58
N TYR A 168 -4.43 -15.88 11.97
CA TYR A 168 -4.74 -15.03 13.12
C TYR A 168 -4.44 -15.77 14.41
N THR A 169 -3.76 -15.12 15.34
CA THR A 169 -3.30 -15.75 16.60
C THR A 169 -4.45 -16.10 17.54
N VAL A 170 -5.57 -15.39 17.45
CA VAL A 170 -6.78 -15.67 18.23
C VAL A 170 -7.66 -16.67 17.48
N LEU A 171 -7.83 -17.86 18.08
CA LEU A 171 -8.67 -18.93 17.56
C LEU A 171 -9.88 -19.22 18.49
N PRO A 172 -11.05 -19.58 17.92
CA PRO A 172 -11.42 -19.52 16.51
C PRO A 172 -11.81 -18.09 16.10
N SER A 173 -11.41 -17.68 14.89
CA SER A 173 -11.82 -16.43 14.26
C SER A 173 -12.04 -16.66 12.76
N ASP A 174 -12.97 -15.92 12.16
CA ASP A 174 -13.22 -15.81 10.72
C ASP A 174 -12.57 -14.55 10.13
N ALA A 175 -11.63 -13.93 10.84
CA ALA A 175 -10.93 -12.74 10.40
C ALA A 175 -10.25 -12.95 9.04
N THR A 176 -10.30 -11.89 8.24
CA THR A 176 -9.57 -11.79 6.98
C THR A 176 -8.43 -10.78 7.07
N TYR A 177 -7.53 -10.88 6.11
CA TYR A 177 -6.41 -9.97 5.95
C TYR A 177 -6.24 -9.62 4.47
N ASN A 178 -5.45 -8.58 4.23
CA ASN A 178 -5.14 -8.07 2.90
C ASN A 178 -3.64 -8.20 2.66
N LEU A 179 -3.26 -8.48 1.43
CA LEU A 179 -1.87 -8.46 0.97
C LEU A 179 -1.72 -7.49 -0.20
N ALA A 180 -0.62 -6.75 -0.20
CA ALA A 180 -0.18 -5.97 -1.34
C ALA A 180 1.32 -6.15 -1.56
N TYR A 181 1.73 -6.05 -2.82
CA TYR A 181 3.12 -6.15 -3.24
C TYR A 181 3.51 -4.86 -3.96
N THR A 182 4.69 -4.32 -3.64
CA THR A 182 5.26 -3.17 -4.36
C THR A 182 6.69 -3.45 -4.78
N ASP A 183 7.14 -2.81 -5.85
CA ASP A 183 8.55 -2.76 -6.21
C ASP A 183 9.24 -1.71 -5.34
N ALA A 184 10.19 -2.15 -4.52
CA ALA A 184 10.93 -1.34 -3.57
C ALA A 184 11.91 -0.36 -4.23
N ASP A 185 12.23 -0.51 -5.52
CA ASP A 185 13.11 0.43 -6.21
C ASP A 185 12.34 1.53 -6.93
N THR A 186 11.13 1.22 -7.42
CA THR A 186 10.30 2.18 -8.17
C THR A 186 9.11 2.72 -7.38
N GLY A 187 8.67 2.01 -6.34
CA GLY A 187 7.46 2.29 -5.59
C GLY A 187 6.17 1.81 -6.27
N ARG A 188 6.28 1.24 -7.48
CA ARG A 188 5.13 0.74 -8.26
C ARG A 188 4.40 -0.37 -7.52
N THR A 189 3.08 -0.29 -7.42
CA THR A 189 2.27 -1.41 -6.93
C THR A 189 2.26 -2.55 -7.95
N LEU A 190 2.62 -3.75 -7.50
CA LEU A 190 2.64 -4.97 -8.31
C LEU A 190 1.28 -5.66 -8.29
N GLY A 191 0.52 -5.52 -7.20
CA GLY A 191 -0.86 -5.98 -7.09
C GLY A 191 -1.33 -6.09 -5.63
N SER A 192 -2.60 -6.37 -5.44
CA SER A 192 -3.22 -6.55 -4.12
C SER A 192 -4.35 -7.56 -4.12
N LYS A 193 -4.48 -8.30 -3.01
CA LYS A 193 -5.64 -9.15 -2.70
C LYS A 193 -6.20 -8.76 -1.35
N ILE A 194 -7.49 -8.45 -1.32
CA ILE A 194 -8.21 -8.10 -0.10
C ILE A 194 -9.13 -9.24 0.35
N TYR A 195 -9.49 -9.24 1.64
CA TYR A 195 -10.38 -10.23 2.27
C TYR A 195 -9.92 -11.68 2.08
N ILE A 196 -8.62 -11.94 2.23
CA ILE A 196 -8.07 -13.29 2.25
C ILE A 196 -8.44 -13.93 3.58
N GLY A 197 -9.08 -15.10 3.54
CA GLY A 197 -9.37 -15.87 4.75
C GLY A 197 -8.08 -16.34 5.43
N LYS A 198 -8.11 -16.49 6.77
CA LYS A 198 -6.98 -17.09 7.50
C LYS A 198 -6.54 -18.42 6.86
N GLY A 199 -5.24 -18.69 6.88
CA GLY A 199 -4.64 -19.92 6.34
C GLY A 199 -4.45 -19.92 4.83
N ALA A 200 -5.42 -19.36 4.08
CA ALA A 200 -5.27 -19.08 2.65
C ALA A 200 -4.23 -17.97 2.40
N GLY A 201 -3.76 -17.85 1.16
CA GLY A 201 -2.69 -16.93 0.79
C GLY A 201 -2.75 -16.40 -0.63
N LEU A 202 -1.77 -15.59 -0.99
CA LEU A 202 -1.54 -15.09 -2.34
C LEU A 202 -0.17 -15.55 -2.83
N ARG A 203 -0.14 -16.20 -3.99
CA ARG A 203 1.07 -16.53 -4.74
C ARG A 203 1.20 -15.61 -5.94
N VAL A 204 2.34 -14.95 -6.09
CA VAL A 204 2.68 -14.11 -7.25
C VAL A 204 3.81 -14.78 -8.01
N GLU A 205 3.65 -14.92 -9.33
CA GLU A 205 4.68 -15.47 -10.22
C GLU A 205 5.43 -14.35 -10.93
N PHE A 206 6.75 -14.55 -11.07
CA PHE A 206 7.66 -13.59 -11.65
C PHE A 206 8.29 -14.15 -12.93
N PRO A 207 8.39 -13.35 -14.01
CA PRO A 207 9.17 -13.72 -15.19
C PRO A 207 10.62 -14.02 -14.81
N TYR A 208 11.25 -14.99 -15.48
CA TYR A 208 12.59 -15.47 -15.13
C TYR A 208 13.64 -14.34 -15.06
N ASP A 209 13.65 -13.44 -16.06
CA ASP A 209 14.62 -12.35 -16.14
C ASP A 209 14.18 -11.08 -15.40
N SER A 210 13.19 -11.17 -14.50
CA SER A 210 12.71 -10.01 -13.75
C SER A 210 13.60 -9.67 -12.55
N ASP A 211 13.89 -8.39 -12.40
CA ASP A 211 14.72 -7.83 -11.32
C ASP A 211 13.88 -6.88 -10.46
N TYR A 212 12.92 -7.45 -9.74
CA TYR A 212 12.12 -6.74 -8.75
C TYR A 212 12.73 -6.90 -7.36
N ARG A 213 12.72 -5.83 -6.59
CA ARG A 213 12.83 -5.90 -5.13
C ARG A 213 11.45 -5.83 -4.52
N VAL A 214 10.86 -6.97 -4.23
CA VAL A 214 9.44 -7.07 -3.87
C VAL A 214 9.25 -6.78 -2.39
N ASN A 215 8.64 -5.65 -2.08
CA ASN A 215 8.12 -5.31 -0.76
C ASN A 215 6.76 -5.99 -0.54
N ILE A 216 6.60 -6.64 0.62
CA ILE A 216 5.37 -7.31 1.03
C ILE A 216 4.71 -6.53 2.15
N HIS A 217 3.43 -6.23 1.96
CA HIS A 217 2.62 -5.45 2.86
C HIS A 217 1.40 -6.24 3.30
N ALA A 218 0.98 -6.05 4.55
CA ALA A 218 -0.21 -6.68 5.09
C ALA A 218 -1.05 -5.70 5.91
N SER A 219 -2.36 -5.83 5.81
CA SER A 219 -3.34 -5.04 6.56
C SER A 219 -4.61 -5.86 6.78
N THR A 220 -5.62 -5.27 7.41
CA THR A 220 -6.95 -5.90 7.53
C THR A 220 -8.04 -4.84 7.48
N PHE A 221 -9.17 -5.17 6.86
CA PHE A 221 -10.39 -4.36 6.94
C PHE A 221 -11.31 -4.79 8.10
N ASP A 222 -11.04 -5.95 8.70
CA ASP A 222 -11.87 -6.51 9.75
C ASP A 222 -11.41 -6.03 11.13
N GLN A 223 -10.60 -6.83 11.81
CA GLN A 223 -10.16 -6.61 13.18
C GLN A 223 -8.62 -6.54 13.22
N PRO A 224 -8.05 -5.37 13.59
CA PRO A 224 -6.64 -5.25 13.91
C PRO A 224 -6.23 -6.21 15.03
N GLY A 225 -5.02 -6.76 14.93
CA GLY A 225 -4.48 -7.67 15.93
C GLY A 225 -3.23 -8.41 15.45
N ASP A 226 -2.78 -9.37 16.27
CA ASP A 226 -1.57 -10.14 16.01
C ASP A 226 -1.82 -11.28 15.00
N TRP A 227 -1.02 -11.32 13.94
CA TRP A 227 -1.02 -12.34 12.90
C TRP A 227 0.35 -12.98 12.77
N ILE A 228 0.36 -14.30 12.54
CA ILE A 228 1.55 -15.01 12.10
C ILE A 228 1.52 -15.07 10.59
N ILE A 229 2.48 -14.42 9.94
CA ILE A 229 2.59 -14.39 8.47
C ILE A 229 3.74 -15.29 8.04
N PHE A 230 3.49 -16.10 7.02
CA PHE A 230 4.48 -16.94 6.38
C PHE A 230 4.74 -16.41 4.97
N VAL A 231 6.02 -16.24 4.64
CA VAL A 231 6.48 -15.88 3.30
C VAL A 231 7.35 -17.01 2.78
N GLY A 232 6.89 -17.67 1.73
CA GLY A 232 7.62 -18.70 1.01
C GLY A 232 8.01 -18.23 -0.39
N PHE A 233 9.14 -18.70 -0.89
CA PHE A 233 9.49 -18.49 -2.30
C PHE A 233 10.30 -19.65 -2.86
N GLN A 234 10.11 -19.91 -4.15
CA GLN A 234 10.90 -20.88 -4.90
C GLN A 234 11.93 -20.17 -5.74
N MET A 235 13.16 -20.69 -5.69
CA MET A 235 14.27 -20.21 -6.47
C MET A 235 14.70 -21.24 -7.50
N GLU A 236 15.26 -20.72 -8.59
CA GLU A 236 16.00 -21.49 -9.59
C GLU A 236 17.39 -20.89 -9.75
N ARG A 237 18.39 -21.76 -9.93
CA ARG A 237 19.73 -21.35 -10.34
C ARG A 237 19.92 -21.73 -11.82
N PRO A 238 20.64 -20.91 -12.60
CA PRO A 238 20.92 -21.20 -14.01
C PRO A 238 21.75 -22.48 -14.24
#